data_AF-A0A4R4A970-F1
#
_entry.id   AF-A0A4R4A970-F1
#
_cell.length_a   1.000
_cell.length_b   1.000
_cell.length_c   1.000
_cell.angle_alpha   90.00
_cell.angle_beta   90.00
_cell.angle_gamma   90.00
#
_symmetry.space_group_name_H-M   'P 1'
#
loop_
_entity.id
_entity.type
_entity.pdbx_description
1 polymer ?
#
loop_
_entity_poly.entity_id
_entity_poly.type
_entity_poly.pdbx_seq_one_letter_code
_entity_poly.pdbx_strand_id
1 'polypeptide(L)'
;MVDPSLMSYPVSLDFPAPRRGSEVTLFEHAAGGIGASWCLASTDVARAAALFGPGGASPVVRLLRADPGAGDRLVAERVVRARVSGGAHGLMGLVERPPSGDYCAELGLSDGAEGWVMIARSEPFAHGLGLEVDVERVRRGVVARGDVAASVSIAAPADVSRPEEARLVGQAPPRLEYAQPSPRAEDVVVEARLCVSGWAPPGREIDLFGQPYRVGPGGRFQFECRVEDPELLRAILAQHPPALASRTEED
;
A
#
# COMPACT_ATOMS: atom_id res chain seq x y z
N MET A 1 32.03 32.55 27.69
CA MET A 1 32.60 31.21 27.94
C MET A 1 31.42 30.25 27.82
N VAL A 2 31.23 29.65 26.65
CA VAL A 2 30.05 28.85 26.30
C VAL A 2 30.51 27.40 26.19
N ASP A 3 29.86 26.52 26.93
CA ASP A 3 30.21 25.09 27.03
C ASP A 3 29.90 24.38 25.70
N PRO A 4 30.90 23.77 25.02
CA PRO A 4 30.71 23.09 23.73
C PRO A 4 30.20 21.66 23.87
N SER A 5 29.68 21.25 25.02
CA SER A 5 29.06 19.93 25.22
C SER A 5 27.66 19.84 24.59
N LEU A 6 27.58 20.12 23.28
CA LEU A 6 26.45 19.72 22.45
C LEU A 6 26.48 18.20 22.34
N MET A 7 25.65 17.60 23.17
CA MET A 7 25.22 16.20 23.16
C MET A 7 24.98 15.73 21.72
N SER A 8 25.98 15.04 21.18
CA SER A 8 25.87 14.25 19.97
C SER A 8 25.02 13.03 20.32
N TYR A 9 23.69 13.17 20.26
CA TYR A 9 22.80 12.03 20.31
C TYR A 9 23.03 11.21 19.03
N PRO A 10 23.51 9.96 19.10
CA PRO A 10 23.49 9.10 17.93
C PRO A 10 22.03 8.96 17.52
N VAL A 11 21.69 9.46 16.33
CA VAL A 11 20.39 9.19 15.72
C VAL A 11 20.37 7.69 15.48
N SER A 12 19.71 6.93 16.37
CA SER A 12 19.52 5.49 16.17
C SER A 12 18.67 5.33 14.92
N LEU A 13 19.31 4.91 13.83
CA LEU A 13 18.69 4.59 12.55
C LEU A 13 17.92 3.26 12.61
N ASP A 14 17.24 2.97 13.72
CA ASP A 14 16.31 1.83 13.83
C ASP A 14 14.97 2.24 13.22
N PHE A 15 15.02 2.64 11.94
CA PHE A 15 13.84 2.82 11.13
C PHE A 15 13.79 1.72 10.06
N PRO A 16 12.63 1.05 9.92
CA PRO A 16 11.42 1.22 10.71
C PRO A 16 11.57 0.66 12.14
N ALA A 17 10.97 1.35 13.12
CA ALA A 17 10.93 0.87 14.50
C ALA A 17 10.38 -0.56 14.54
N PRO A 18 10.97 -1.48 15.33
CA PRO A 18 10.49 -2.85 15.40
C PRO A 18 9.02 -2.85 15.80
N ARG A 19 8.17 -3.35 14.88
CA ARG A 19 6.72 -3.42 15.09
C ARG A 19 6.44 -4.28 16.32
N ARG A 20 5.77 -3.69 17.31
CA ARG A 20 5.45 -4.36 18.58
C ARG A 20 4.21 -5.23 18.38
N GLY A 21 4.41 -6.49 18.00
CA GLY A 21 3.33 -7.47 17.99
C GLY A 21 3.39 -8.45 16.83
N SER A 22 2.44 -9.38 16.83
CA SER A 22 2.21 -10.27 15.70
C SER A 22 1.45 -9.56 14.59
N GLU A 23 1.82 -9.82 13.34
CA GLU A 23 1.25 -9.17 12.16
C GLU A 23 1.27 -10.13 10.98
N VAL A 24 0.31 -9.98 10.07
CA VAL A 24 0.36 -10.59 8.74
C VAL A 24 -0.10 -9.57 7.69
N THR A 25 0.63 -9.48 6.60
CA THR A 25 0.35 -8.59 5.46
C THR A 25 0.39 -9.40 4.18
N LEU A 26 -0.65 -9.27 3.36
CA LEU A 26 -0.70 -9.88 2.04
C LEU A 26 0.04 -9.02 0.99
N PHE A 27 0.58 -9.68 -0.02
CA PHE A 27 1.17 -9.04 -1.19
C PHE A 27 1.01 -9.89 -2.43
N GLU A 28 1.10 -9.25 -3.60
CA GLU A 28 1.11 -9.96 -4.88
C GLU A 28 2.51 -10.53 -5.17
N HIS A 29 2.56 -11.80 -5.50
CA HIS A 29 3.79 -12.52 -5.82
C HIS A 29 4.04 -12.51 -7.34
N ALA A 30 5.30 -12.48 -7.77
CA ALA A 30 5.73 -12.26 -9.17
C ALA A 30 5.10 -13.20 -10.22
N ALA A 31 4.54 -14.35 -9.80
CA ALA A 31 3.84 -15.29 -10.68
C ALA A 31 2.32 -15.01 -10.84
N GLY A 32 1.84 -13.85 -10.38
CA GLY A 32 0.41 -13.55 -10.25
C GLY A 32 -0.24 -14.24 -9.05
N GLY A 33 0.56 -14.53 -8.01
CA GLY A 33 0.11 -15.24 -6.82
C GLY A 33 -0.15 -14.32 -5.64
N ILE A 34 -0.60 -14.91 -4.53
CA ILE A 34 -0.71 -14.22 -3.25
C ILE A 34 0.36 -14.79 -2.30
N GLY A 35 1.18 -13.90 -1.76
CA GLY A 35 2.12 -14.18 -0.68
C GLY A 35 1.75 -13.46 0.61
N ALA A 36 2.35 -13.87 1.71
CA ALA A 36 2.21 -13.23 3.01
C ALA A 36 3.57 -12.94 3.63
N SER A 37 3.70 -11.73 4.17
CA SER A 37 4.75 -11.35 5.12
C SER A 37 4.15 -11.43 6.50
N TRP A 38 4.82 -12.11 7.43
CA TRP A 38 4.27 -12.34 8.75
C TRP A 38 5.33 -12.15 9.83
N CYS A 39 4.87 -11.79 11.02
CA CYS A 39 5.63 -11.66 12.25
C CYS A 39 4.80 -12.25 13.40
N LEU A 40 5.43 -13.02 14.28
CA LEU A 40 4.87 -13.58 15.49
C LEU A 40 5.68 -13.10 16.67
N ALA A 41 5.06 -12.35 17.57
CA ALA A 41 5.66 -12.00 18.84
C ALA A 41 5.63 -13.21 19.79
N SER A 42 6.74 -13.48 20.47
CA SER A 42 6.85 -14.60 21.43
C SER A 42 5.77 -14.56 22.51
N THR A 43 5.40 -13.37 22.98
CA THR A 43 4.36 -13.17 23.99
C THR A 43 2.97 -13.57 23.51
N ASP A 44 2.65 -13.30 22.24
CA ASP A 44 1.35 -13.65 21.67
C ASP A 44 1.25 -15.16 21.47
N VAL A 45 2.33 -15.76 20.99
CA VAL A 45 2.45 -17.21 20.79
C VAL A 45 2.33 -17.95 22.12
N ALA A 46 3.01 -17.50 23.17
CA ALA A 46 2.93 -18.10 24.49
C ALA A 46 1.50 -18.04 25.06
N ARG A 47 0.80 -16.91 24.90
CA ARG A 47 -0.60 -16.75 25.32
C ARG A 47 -1.54 -17.68 24.56
N ALA A 48 -1.41 -17.73 23.23
CA ALA A 48 -2.24 -18.59 22.40
C ALA A 48 -1.95 -20.08 22.67
N ALA A 49 -0.68 -20.46 22.83
CA ALA A 49 -0.27 -21.84 23.10
C ALA A 49 -0.81 -22.36 24.43
N ALA A 50 -0.98 -21.50 25.43
CA ALA A 50 -1.55 -21.88 26.74
C ALA A 50 -3.03 -22.30 26.66
N LEU A 51 -3.73 -21.98 25.56
CA LEU A 51 -5.10 -22.44 25.31
C LEU A 51 -5.14 -23.87 24.77
N PHE A 52 -4.01 -24.39 24.30
CA PHE A 52 -3.89 -25.76 23.82
C PHE A 52 -3.36 -26.66 24.93
N GLY A 53 -3.81 -27.92 24.93
CA GLY A 53 -3.32 -28.94 25.84
C GLY A 53 -1.89 -29.40 25.54
N PRO A 54 -1.43 -30.48 26.19
CA PRO A 54 -0.06 -31.00 26.02
C PRO A 54 0.27 -31.49 24.61
N GLY A 55 -0.74 -31.66 23.73
CA GLY A 55 -0.54 -31.98 22.31
C GLY A 55 0.18 -30.89 21.52
N GLY A 56 0.25 -29.67 22.06
CA GLY A 56 0.89 -28.53 21.41
C GLY A 56 0.06 -27.96 20.25
N ALA A 57 0.54 -26.88 19.66
CA ALA A 57 -0.04 -26.27 18.48
C ALA A 57 1.05 -25.77 17.54
N SER A 58 0.76 -25.79 16.25
CA SER A 58 1.67 -25.31 15.21
C SER A 58 1.20 -23.96 14.69
N PRO A 59 2.13 -23.02 14.40
CA PRO A 59 1.81 -21.77 13.74
C PRO A 59 1.36 -22.01 12.30
N VAL A 60 0.29 -21.33 11.89
CA VAL A 60 -0.32 -21.48 10.58
C VAL A 60 -0.76 -20.11 10.04
N VAL A 61 -0.64 -19.94 8.72
CA VAL A 61 -1.27 -18.84 7.98
C VAL A 61 -2.42 -19.42 7.14
N ARG A 62 -3.61 -18.86 7.33
CA ARG A 62 -4.82 -19.13 6.54
C ARG A 62 -5.04 -17.99 5.57
N LEU A 63 -5.27 -18.31 4.29
CA LEU A 63 -5.75 -17.37 3.29
C LEU A 63 -7.25 -17.55 3.15
N LEU A 64 -8.00 -16.48 3.33
CA LEU A 64 -9.44 -16.47 3.15
C LEU A 64 -9.79 -15.53 1.99
N ARG A 65 -10.86 -15.88 1.25
CA ARG A 65 -11.48 -15.02 0.25
C ARG A 65 -12.82 -14.55 0.78
N ALA A 66 -13.09 -13.26 0.71
CA ALA A 66 -14.40 -12.73 1.04
C ALA A 66 -15.39 -13.14 -0.07
N ASP A 67 -16.42 -13.91 0.29
CA ASP A 67 -17.54 -14.20 -0.61
C ASP A 67 -18.74 -13.32 -0.20
N PRO A 68 -19.23 -12.43 -1.07
CA PRO A 68 -20.34 -11.53 -0.74
C PRO A 68 -21.57 -12.30 -0.26
N GLY A 69 -21.96 -12.10 1.00
CA GLY A 69 -23.13 -12.71 1.63
C GLY A 69 -22.94 -14.13 2.18
N ALA A 70 -21.86 -14.83 1.84
CA ALA A 70 -21.54 -16.17 2.36
C ALA A 70 -20.46 -16.16 3.47
N GLY A 71 -19.82 -15.01 3.69
CA GLY A 71 -18.73 -14.86 4.64
C GLY A 71 -17.37 -15.19 4.02
N ASP A 72 -16.36 -15.36 4.87
CA ASP A 72 -15.00 -15.66 4.42
C ASP A 72 -14.86 -17.17 4.15
N ARG A 73 -14.40 -17.51 2.95
CA ARG A 73 -14.12 -18.90 2.55
C ARG A 73 -12.61 -19.17 2.62
N LEU A 74 -12.22 -20.23 3.34
CA LEU A 74 -10.84 -20.69 3.38
C LEU A 74 -10.38 -21.15 1.99
N VAL A 75 -9.31 -20.54 1.49
CA VAL A 75 -8.71 -20.84 0.18
C VAL A 75 -7.46 -21.69 0.34
N ALA A 76 -6.61 -21.35 1.31
CA ALA A 76 -5.37 -22.09 1.56
C ALA A 76 -4.98 -22.02 3.03
N GLU A 77 -4.29 -23.06 3.48
CA GLU A 77 -3.67 -23.13 4.80
C GLU A 77 -2.21 -23.56 4.65
N ARG A 78 -1.31 -22.89 5.36
CA ARG A 78 0.14 -23.16 5.34
C ARG A 78 0.75 -23.15 6.73
N VAL A 79 1.42 -24.25 7.09
CA VAL A 79 2.19 -24.33 8.33
C VAL A 79 3.46 -23.47 8.22
N VAL A 80 3.67 -22.63 9.23
CA VAL A 80 4.88 -21.82 9.37
C VAL A 80 6.00 -22.72 9.92
N ARG A 81 7.03 -23.01 9.11
CA ARG A 81 8.12 -23.93 9.49
C ARG A 81 9.20 -23.31 10.40
N ALA A 82 8.94 -22.15 11.01
CA ALA A 82 9.90 -21.49 11.89
C ALA A 82 9.77 -21.98 13.34
N ARG A 83 10.91 -22.13 14.05
CA ARG A 83 10.88 -22.35 15.51
C ARG A 83 10.40 -21.08 16.20
N VAL A 84 9.23 -21.13 16.82
CA VAL A 84 8.54 -19.94 17.36
C VAL A 84 8.94 -19.58 18.80
N SER A 85 9.86 -20.34 19.41
CA SER A 85 10.19 -20.21 20.84
C SER A 85 10.74 -18.84 21.27
N GLY A 86 11.07 -17.95 20.33
CA GLY A 86 11.52 -16.57 20.59
C GLY A 86 10.82 -15.52 19.73
N GLY A 87 9.66 -15.85 19.16
CA GLY A 87 9.07 -15.09 18.07
C GLY A 87 9.71 -15.46 16.73
N ALA A 88 9.04 -15.13 15.63
CA ALA A 88 9.48 -15.49 14.29
C ALA A 88 8.91 -14.51 13.27
N HIS A 89 9.59 -14.35 12.14
CA HIS A 89 9.05 -13.62 11.00
C HIS A 89 9.47 -14.32 9.72
N GLY A 90 8.78 -14.03 8.63
CA GLY A 90 9.13 -14.59 7.33
C GLY A 90 8.21 -14.18 6.21
N LEU A 91 8.55 -14.68 5.03
CA LEU A 91 7.76 -14.57 3.81
C LEU A 91 7.32 -15.97 3.38
N MET A 92 6.12 -16.10 2.84
CA MET A 92 5.68 -17.35 2.21
C MET A 92 4.74 -17.09 1.04
N GLY A 93 4.80 -17.95 0.04
CA GLY A 93 3.76 -18.05 -0.98
C GLY A 93 2.56 -18.84 -0.44
N LEU A 94 1.35 -18.32 -0.64
CA LEU A 94 0.12 -18.99 -0.22
C LEU A 94 -0.52 -19.72 -1.40
N VAL A 95 -0.75 -19.01 -2.50
CA VAL A 95 -1.38 -19.52 -3.73
C VAL A 95 -0.75 -18.85 -4.96
N GLU A 96 -0.45 -19.61 -6.03
CA GLU A 96 0.30 -19.08 -7.18
C GLU A 96 -0.55 -18.32 -8.21
N ARG A 97 -1.84 -18.64 -8.35
CA ARG A 97 -2.77 -17.99 -9.29
C ARG A 97 -4.23 -18.09 -8.82
N PRO A 98 -4.59 -17.45 -7.69
CA PRO A 98 -5.98 -17.46 -7.24
C PRO A 98 -6.87 -16.63 -8.18
N PRO A 99 -8.18 -16.86 -8.23
CA PRO A 99 -9.11 -15.97 -8.94
C PRO A 99 -9.05 -14.55 -8.38
N SER A 100 -9.42 -13.54 -9.17
CA SER A 100 -9.52 -12.17 -8.68
C SER A 100 -10.59 -12.05 -7.58
N GLY A 101 -10.39 -11.11 -6.66
CA GLY A 101 -11.30 -10.83 -5.56
C GLY A 101 -10.59 -10.32 -4.32
N ASP A 102 -11.35 -10.17 -3.23
CA ASP A 102 -10.84 -9.69 -1.96
C ASP A 102 -10.39 -10.85 -1.08
N TYR A 103 -9.19 -10.73 -0.54
CA TYR A 103 -8.56 -11.71 0.31
C TYR A 103 -8.16 -11.12 1.66
N CYS A 104 -8.08 -11.95 2.68
CA CYS A 104 -7.39 -11.63 3.92
C CYS A 104 -6.58 -12.83 4.39
N ALA A 105 -5.57 -12.58 5.19
CA ALA A 105 -4.81 -13.62 5.85
C ALA A 105 -5.05 -13.60 7.34
N GLU A 106 -5.17 -14.77 7.94
CA GLU A 106 -5.17 -14.97 9.38
C GLU A 106 -3.91 -15.74 9.78
N LEU A 107 -3.24 -15.25 10.81
CA LEU A 107 -2.07 -15.86 11.42
C LEU A 107 -2.46 -16.31 12.82
N GLY A 108 -2.14 -17.56 13.16
CA GLY A 108 -2.55 -18.15 14.43
C GLY A 108 -1.90 -19.49 14.71
N LEU A 109 -2.43 -20.21 15.69
CA LEU A 109 -2.00 -21.55 16.08
C LEU A 109 -3.11 -22.56 15.85
N SER A 110 -2.77 -23.75 15.34
CA SER A 110 -3.68 -24.89 15.19
C SER A 110 -3.10 -26.16 15.79
N ASP A 111 -3.95 -26.99 16.40
CA ASP A 111 -3.59 -28.34 16.88
C ASP A 111 -3.80 -29.44 15.82
N GLY A 112 -4.36 -29.10 14.65
CA GLY A 112 -4.69 -30.04 13.58
C GLY A 112 -5.96 -30.88 13.83
N ALA A 113 -6.59 -30.77 15.01
CA ALA A 113 -7.82 -31.45 15.40
C ALA A 113 -9.01 -30.48 15.43
N GLU A 114 -9.05 -29.57 14.47
CA GLU A 114 -10.01 -28.44 14.35
C GLU A 114 -9.80 -27.29 15.34
N GLY A 115 -8.95 -27.44 16.36
CA GLY A 115 -8.58 -26.35 17.25
C GLY A 115 -7.81 -25.25 16.51
N TRP A 116 -8.28 -24.01 16.67
CA TRP A 116 -7.69 -22.82 16.05
C TRP A 116 -7.79 -21.63 16.99
N VAL A 117 -6.67 -20.91 17.14
CA VAL A 117 -6.62 -19.62 17.82
C VAL A 117 -5.95 -18.62 16.88
N MET A 118 -6.73 -17.63 16.43
CA MET A 118 -6.22 -16.50 15.66
C MET A 118 -5.41 -15.57 16.57
N ILE A 119 -4.25 -15.13 16.08
CA ILE A 119 -3.37 -14.17 16.74
C ILE A 119 -3.42 -12.81 16.03
N ALA A 120 -3.36 -12.80 14.70
CA ALA A 120 -3.38 -11.59 13.89
C ALA A 120 -4.15 -11.82 12.58
N ARG A 121 -4.66 -10.74 12.00
CA ARG A 121 -5.36 -10.74 10.72
C ARG A 121 -4.87 -9.58 9.87
N SER A 122 -4.73 -9.80 8.57
CA SER A 122 -4.35 -8.74 7.63
C SER A 122 -5.56 -7.86 7.32
N GLU A 123 -5.28 -6.64 6.87
CA GLU A 123 -6.27 -5.85 6.13
C GLU A 123 -6.73 -6.60 4.87
N PRO A 124 -7.95 -6.28 4.36
CA PRO A 124 -8.40 -6.77 3.06
C PRO A 124 -7.40 -6.42 1.95
N PHE A 125 -7.18 -7.39 1.06
CA PHE A 125 -6.24 -7.34 -0.05
C PHE A 125 -6.97 -7.72 -1.33
N ALA A 126 -7.19 -6.74 -2.20
CA ALA A 126 -7.77 -6.97 -3.50
C ALA A 126 -6.73 -7.55 -4.46
N HIS A 127 -6.94 -8.78 -4.91
CA HIS A 127 -6.08 -9.49 -5.87
C HIS A 127 -6.72 -9.53 -7.26
N GLY A 128 -5.89 -9.43 -8.30
CA GLY A 128 -6.35 -9.58 -9.68
C GLY A 128 -7.35 -8.52 -10.14
N LEU A 129 -7.49 -7.41 -9.39
CA LEU A 129 -8.29 -6.26 -9.82
C LEU A 129 -7.63 -5.46 -10.93
N GLY A 130 -6.43 -5.86 -11.37
CA GLY A 130 -5.83 -5.39 -12.61
C GLY A 130 -6.04 -3.89 -12.80
N LEU A 131 -5.29 -3.06 -12.06
CA LEU A 131 -4.77 -1.88 -12.72
C LEU A 131 -3.76 -2.37 -13.77
N GLU A 132 -4.28 -3.04 -14.79
CA GLU A 132 -3.58 -3.34 -16.02
C GLU A 132 -3.46 -2.00 -16.71
N VAL A 133 -2.48 -1.21 -16.24
CA VAL A 133 -2.00 -0.10 -17.03
C VAL A 133 -1.42 -0.76 -18.26
N ASP A 134 -2.15 -0.74 -19.37
CA ASP A 134 -1.61 -1.12 -20.68
C ASP A 134 -0.53 -0.08 -21.02
N VAL A 135 0.68 -0.33 -20.51
CA VAL A 135 1.83 0.57 -20.60
C VAL A 135 2.14 0.88 -22.07
N GLU A 136 1.88 -0.06 -22.97
CA GLU A 136 2.11 0.12 -24.41
C GLU A 136 1.00 0.93 -25.08
N ARG A 137 -0.24 0.89 -24.59
CA ARG A 137 -1.30 1.84 -25.00
C ARG A 137 -1.08 3.24 -24.44
N VAL A 138 -0.63 3.36 -23.18
CA VAL A 138 -0.25 4.66 -22.59
C VAL A 138 0.95 5.25 -23.35
N ARG A 139 1.99 4.45 -23.63
CA ARG A 139 3.13 4.86 -24.46
C ARG A 139 2.71 5.31 -25.85
N ARG A 140 1.86 4.52 -26.54
CA ARG A 140 1.31 4.92 -27.85
C ARG A 140 0.48 6.19 -27.79
N GLY A 141 -0.31 6.40 -26.73
CA GLY A 141 -1.07 7.62 -26.51
C GLY A 141 -0.20 8.85 -26.23
N VAL A 142 0.91 8.69 -25.51
CA VAL A 142 1.89 9.77 -25.25
C VAL A 142 2.68 10.11 -26.51
N VAL A 143 3.13 9.11 -27.27
CA VAL A 143 3.86 9.33 -28.53
C VAL A 143 2.95 9.93 -29.60
N ALA A 144 1.69 9.51 -29.69
CA ALA A 144 0.71 10.09 -30.62
C ALA A 144 0.29 11.53 -30.25
N ARG A 145 0.50 11.95 -29.00
CA ARG A 145 0.32 13.36 -28.55
C ARG A 145 1.61 14.18 -28.63
N GLY A 146 2.68 13.63 -29.21
CA GLY A 146 3.97 14.28 -29.44
C GLY A 146 3.97 15.43 -30.45
N ASP A 147 2.88 16.20 -30.56
CA ASP A 147 2.83 17.49 -31.26
C ASP A 147 2.76 18.69 -30.30
N VAL A 148 2.88 18.48 -28.98
CA VAL A 148 3.11 19.57 -28.00
C VAL A 148 4.61 19.66 -27.63
N ALA A 149 5.48 19.46 -28.62
CA ALA A 149 6.88 19.83 -28.56
C ALA A 149 7.13 21.02 -29.49
N ALA A 150 6.54 22.17 -29.15
CA ALA A 150 7.07 23.47 -29.53
C ALA A 150 7.63 24.14 -28.27
N SER A 151 8.91 23.84 -28.00
CA SER A 151 9.88 24.73 -27.36
C SER A 151 9.51 25.34 -26.01
N VAL A 152 9.83 24.64 -24.91
CA VAL A 152 10.26 25.32 -23.67
C VAL A 152 11.78 25.31 -23.66
N SER A 153 12.37 26.31 -24.34
CA SER A 153 13.78 26.65 -24.18
C SER A 153 13.89 27.55 -22.94
N ILE A 154 14.48 27.02 -21.87
CA ILE A 154 14.79 27.82 -20.68
C ILE A 154 16.06 28.61 -20.98
N ALA A 155 15.91 29.86 -21.44
CA ALA A 155 16.99 30.82 -21.55
C ALA A 155 17.28 31.47 -20.17
N ALA A 156 18.57 31.69 -19.91
CA ALA A 156 19.10 32.35 -18.71
C ALA A 156 18.54 33.79 -18.54
N PRO A 157 18.47 34.33 -17.30
CA PRO A 157 17.67 35.51 -17.02
C PRO A 157 18.38 36.77 -17.51
N ALA A 158 17.73 37.51 -18.40
CA ALA A 158 18.01 38.91 -18.64
C ALA A 158 16.97 39.76 -17.90
N ASP A 159 17.50 40.78 -17.24
CA ASP A 159 16.86 41.80 -16.44
C ASP A 159 15.72 42.51 -17.19
N VAL A 160 14.46 42.34 -16.75
CA VAL A 160 13.31 43.11 -17.23
C VAL A 160 12.39 43.46 -16.06
N SER A 161 12.04 44.74 -16.04
CA SER A 161 11.33 45.43 -14.98
C SER A 161 9.87 45.01 -14.78
N ARG A 162 9.46 45.20 -13.52
CA ARG A 162 8.16 44.95 -12.88
C ARG A 162 7.00 45.79 -13.46
N PRO A 163 5.82 45.19 -13.64
CA PRO A 163 4.54 45.80 -13.22
C PRO A 163 3.82 44.83 -12.26
N GLU A 164 3.59 45.24 -11.01
CA GLU A 164 2.32 45.80 -10.50
C GLU A 164 1.21 44.73 -10.30
N GLU A 165 1.26 44.18 -9.08
CA GLU A 165 0.18 43.69 -8.21
C GLU A 165 -1.13 43.17 -8.85
N ALA A 166 -1.18 41.86 -9.09
CA ALA A 166 -2.38 41.07 -8.88
C ALA A 166 -2.26 40.31 -7.56
N ARG A 167 -3.05 40.71 -6.56
CA ARG A 167 -3.15 40.06 -5.25
C ARG A 167 -3.73 38.64 -5.40
N LEU A 168 -2.86 37.63 -5.40
CA LEU A 168 -3.23 36.25 -5.10
C LEU A 168 -3.43 36.13 -3.59
N VAL A 169 -4.69 36.07 -3.18
CA VAL A 169 -5.10 35.71 -1.82
C VAL A 169 -4.69 34.26 -1.60
N GLY A 170 -3.70 34.04 -0.73
CA GLY A 170 -3.29 32.71 -0.30
C GLY A 170 -4.37 32.07 0.55
N GLN A 171 -5.19 31.20 -0.05
CA GLN A 171 -5.96 30.22 0.71
C GLN A 171 -5.13 28.95 0.83
N ALA A 172 -4.66 28.68 2.05
CA ALA A 172 -4.09 27.40 2.41
C ALA A 172 -5.16 26.30 2.22
N PRO A 173 -4.81 25.13 1.66
CA PRO A 173 -5.76 24.03 1.53
C PRO A 173 -6.35 23.67 2.90
N PRO A 174 -7.67 23.43 2.98
CA PRO A 174 -8.32 23.10 4.24
C PRO A 174 -7.70 21.81 4.79
N ARG A 175 -7.23 21.88 6.04
CA ARG A 175 -6.80 20.69 6.79
C ARG A 175 -8.05 19.86 7.10
N LEU A 176 -8.11 18.65 6.56
CA LEU A 176 -9.12 17.65 6.92
C LEU A 176 -8.82 17.16 8.34
N GLU A 177 -9.45 17.79 9.33
CA GLU A 177 -9.51 17.27 10.71
C GLU A 177 -10.62 16.22 10.80
N TYR A 178 -10.26 15.00 11.19
CA TYR A 178 -11.22 13.94 11.45
C TYR A 178 -12.20 14.41 12.54
N ALA A 179 -13.50 14.35 12.23
CA ALA A 179 -14.65 14.80 13.05
C ALA A 179 -15.05 16.29 12.98
N GLN A 180 -14.45 17.12 12.12
CA GLN A 180 -15.11 18.37 11.74
C GLN A 180 -16.26 18.08 10.75
N PRO A 181 -17.45 18.69 10.93
CA PRO A 181 -18.54 18.52 9.97
C PRO A 181 -18.05 18.96 8.59
N SER A 182 -18.29 18.13 7.57
CA SER A 182 -17.91 18.43 6.18
C SER A 182 -18.28 19.89 5.89
N PRO A 183 -17.35 20.71 5.36
CA PRO A 183 -17.71 22.04 4.93
C PRO A 183 -18.94 21.92 4.02
N ARG A 184 -19.95 22.77 4.24
CA ARG A 184 -21.10 22.91 3.33
C ARG A 184 -20.59 23.49 2.01
N ALA A 185 -19.83 22.70 1.28
CA ALA A 185 -19.45 23.03 -0.08
C ALA A 185 -20.69 22.81 -0.93
N GLU A 186 -21.17 23.88 -1.55
CA GLU A 186 -22.18 23.79 -2.62
C GLU A 186 -21.60 23.04 -3.85
N ASP A 187 -20.28 22.82 -3.88
CA ASP A 187 -19.52 22.22 -4.97
C ASP A 187 -18.88 20.87 -4.59
N VAL A 188 -18.79 19.96 -5.55
CA VAL A 188 -18.13 18.65 -5.42
C VAL A 188 -16.60 18.83 -5.43
N VAL A 189 -15.93 18.40 -4.35
CA VAL A 189 -14.46 18.34 -4.29
C VAL A 189 -13.99 16.93 -4.63
N VAL A 190 -13.17 16.80 -5.68
CA VAL A 190 -12.55 15.53 -6.08
C VAL A 190 -11.07 15.58 -5.71
N GLU A 191 -10.61 14.67 -4.84
CA GLU A 191 -9.19 14.43 -4.58
C GLU A 191 -8.79 13.10 -5.21
N ALA A 192 -7.72 13.11 -6.01
CA ALA A 192 -7.19 11.92 -6.64
C ALA A 192 -5.72 11.72 -6.28
N ARG A 193 -5.34 10.45 -6.06
CA ARG A 193 -3.98 10.05 -5.69
C ARG A 193 -3.53 8.90 -6.57
N LEU A 194 -2.31 9.00 -7.08
CA LEU A 194 -1.62 7.92 -7.77
C LEU A 194 -0.71 7.21 -6.76
N CYS A 195 -0.97 5.93 -6.54
CA CYS A 195 -0.13 5.06 -5.74
C CYS A 195 0.62 4.09 -6.64
N VAL A 196 1.95 4.18 -6.66
CA VAL A 196 2.85 3.24 -7.34
C VAL A 196 3.52 2.41 -6.26
N SER A 197 3.32 1.09 -6.29
CA SER A 197 3.98 0.17 -5.37
C SER A 197 4.74 -0.90 -6.13
N GLY A 198 5.82 -1.39 -5.54
CA GLY A 198 6.62 -2.42 -6.18
C GLY A 198 7.71 -2.98 -5.29
N TRP A 199 8.45 -3.93 -5.86
CA TRP A 199 9.55 -4.61 -5.20
C TRP A 199 10.79 -4.62 -6.10
N ALA A 200 11.96 -4.44 -5.48
CA ALA A 200 13.25 -4.58 -6.11
C ALA A 200 14.30 -5.00 -5.07
N PRO A 201 15.47 -5.53 -5.48
CA PRO A 201 16.52 -5.88 -4.52
C PRO A 201 16.90 -4.69 -3.62
N PRO A 202 17.20 -4.91 -2.33
CA PRO A 202 17.69 -3.88 -1.43
C PRO A 202 18.87 -3.09 -2.00
N GLY A 203 18.81 -1.75 -1.91
CA GLY A 203 19.85 -0.86 -2.43
C GLY A 203 19.85 -0.68 -3.95
N ARG A 204 18.96 -1.38 -4.69
CA ARG A 204 18.79 -1.16 -6.13
C ARG A 204 18.25 0.23 -6.39
N GLU A 205 18.81 0.91 -7.37
CA GLU A 205 18.27 2.16 -7.90
C GLU A 205 17.22 1.85 -8.98
N ILE A 206 16.05 2.46 -8.85
CA ILE A 206 14.93 2.40 -9.79
C ILE A 206 14.66 3.81 -10.32
N ASP A 207 14.22 3.92 -11.56
CA ASP A 207 13.78 5.18 -12.14
C ASP A 207 12.25 5.24 -12.10
N LEU A 208 11.71 6.18 -11.32
CA LEU A 208 10.28 6.47 -11.29
C LEU A 208 10.04 7.81 -11.96
N PHE A 209 9.62 7.76 -13.22
CA PHE A 209 9.26 8.94 -14.03
C PHE A 209 10.41 9.94 -14.23
N GLY A 210 11.62 9.44 -14.50
CA GLY A 210 12.82 10.25 -14.71
C GLY A 210 13.52 10.66 -13.41
N GLN A 211 13.09 10.11 -12.27
CA GLN A 211 13.65 10.40 -10.96
C GLN A 211 14.25 9.12 -10.37
N PRO A 212 15.55 9.10 -10.05
CA PRO A 212 16.19 7.94 -9.45
C PRO A 212 15.79 7.80 -7.97
N TYR A 213 15.33 6.62 -7.59
CA TYR A 213 15.02 6.25 -6.22
C TYR A 213 15.83 5.02 -5.82
N ARG A 214 16.42 5.05 -4.62
CA ARG A 214 17.07 3.88 -4.05
C ARG A 214 16.10 3.08 -3.21
N VAL A 215 15.94 1.80 -3.52
CA VAL A 215 15.07 0.89 -2.79
C VAL A 215 15.66 0.59 -1.42
N GLY A 216 14.83 0.71 -0.39
CA GLY A 216 15.23 0.49 0.99
C GLY A 216 15.61 -0.98 1.30
N PRO A 217 16.11 -1.24 2.51
CA PRO A 217 16.59 -2.56 2.93
C PRO A 217 15.52 -3.66 2.86
N GLY A 218 14.24 -3.31 2.95
CA GLY A 218 13.12 -4.25 2.83
C GLY A 218 12.73 -4.62 1.39
N GLY A 219 13.39 -4.04 0.38
CA GLY A 219 13.13 -4.34 -1.03
C GLY A 219 11.77 -3.85 -1.56
N ARG A 220 10.90 -3.29 -0.72
CA ARG A 220 9.61 -2.71 -1.10
C ARG A 220 9.74 -1.20 -1.23
N PHE A 221 9.05 -0.63 -2.21
CA PHE A 221 8.85 0.81 -2.31
C PHE A 221 7.36 1.13 -2.55
N GLN A 222 6.96 2.31 -2.10
CA GLN A 222 5.66 2.89 -2.37
C GLN A 222 5.87 4.38 -2.62
N PHE A 223 5.31 4.86 -3.72
CA PHE A 223 5.31 6.26 -4.11
C PHE A 223 3.86 6.71 -4.22
N GLU A 224 3.52 7.79 -3.53
CA GLU A 224 2.19 8.38 -3.54
C GLU A 224 2.33 9.82 -4.02
N CYS A 225 1.63 10.17 -5.10
CA CYS A 225 1.52 11.55 -5.53
C CYS A 225 0.06 11.97 -5.70
N ARG A 226 -0.22 13.21 -5.32
CA ARG A 226 -1.51 13.83 -5.58
C ARG A 226 -1.61 14.16 -7.06
N VAL A 227 -2.74 13.82 -7.67
CA VAL A 227 -3.03 14.14 -9.07
C VAL A 227 -4.00 15.32 -9.08
N GLU A 228 -3.50 16.50 -9.44
CA GLU A 228 -4.28 17.74 -9.48
C GLU A 228 -4.73 18.11 -10.91
N ASP A 229 -4.19 17.44 -11.93
CA ASP A 229 -4.52 17.73 -13.33
C ASP A 229 -5.92 17.15 -13.69
N PRO A 230 -6.92 18.01 -13.92
CA PRO A 230 -8.28 17.57 -14.21
C PRO A 230 -8.41 16.88 -15.58
N GLU A 231 -7.58 17.23 -16.56
CA GLU A 231 -7.62 16.59 -17.88
C GLU A 231 -7.03 15.17 -17.81
N LEU A 232 -5.96 14.99 -17.02
CA LEU A 232 -5.41 13.67 -16.73
C LEU A 232 -6.43 12.80 -15.99
N LEU A 233 -7.11 13.34 -14.98
CA LEU A 233 -8.15 12.62 -14.24
C LEU A 233 -9.32 12.23 -15.14
N ARG A 234 -9.81 13.14 -15.99
CA ARG A 234 -10.85 12.82 -16.98
C ARG A 234 -10.39 11.73 -17.93
N ALA A 235 -9.16 11.78 -18.41
CA ALA A 235 -8.61 10.77 -19.31
C ALA A 235 -8.47 9.39 -18.65
N ILE A 236 -8.11 9.33 -17.36
CA ILE A 236 -8.03 8.08 -16.60
C ILE A 236 -9.43 7.50 -16.38
N LEU A 237 -10.38 8.32 -15.92
CA LEU A 237 -11.77 7.90 -15.67
C LEU A 237 -12.49 7.48 -16.96
N ALA A 238 -12.19 8.12 -18.09
CA ALA A 238 -12.74 7.71 -19.38
C ALA A 238 -12.23 6.33 -19.84
N GLN A 239 -10.99 5.97 -19.47
CA GLN A 239 -10.42 4.66 -19.78
C GLN A 239 -10.89 3.57 -18.82
N HIS A 240 -11.10 3.93 -17.55
CA HIS A 240 -11.54 3.03 -16.48
C HIS A 240 -12.75 3.63 -15.76
N PRO A 241 -13.94 3.60 -16.38
CA PRO A 241 -15.14 4.13 -15.75
C PRO A 241 -15.42 3.35 -14.46
N PRO A 242 -15.72 4.02 -13.34
CA PRO A 242 -16.09 3.34 -12.12
C PRO A 242 -17.32 2.47 -12.38
N ALA A 243 -17.32 1.24 -11.84
CA ALA A 243 -18.50 0.38 -11.86
C ALA A 243 -19.57 0.95 -10.93
N LEU A 244 -20.27 1.98 -11.41
CA LEU A 244 -21.43 2.52 -10.72
C LEU A 244 -22.53 1.47 -10.80
N ALA A 245 -23.04 1.05 -9.65
CA ALA A 245 -24.24 0.24 -9.60
C ALA A 245 -25.33 0.97 -10.41
N SER A 246 -26.00 0.25 -11.30
CA SER A 246 -27.16 0.76 -12.03
C SER A 246 -28.07 1.41 -11.02
N ARG A 247 -28.28 2.73 -11.12
CA ARG A 247 -29.26 3.42 -10.29
C ARG A 247 -30.58 2.75 -10.60
N THR A 248 -31.12 1.97 -9.66
CA THR A 248 -32.50 1.49 -9.75
C THR A 248 -33.33 2.76 -9.84
N GLU A 249 -33.92 3.01 -10.99
CA GLU A 249 -34.92 4.07 -11.15
C GLU A 249 -36.06 3.71 -10.19
N GLU A 250 -36.07 4.34 -9.01
CA GLU A 250 -37.26 4.38 -8.15
C GLU A 250 -38.27 5.30 -8.85
N ASP A 251 -39.25 4.67 -9.52
CA ASP A 251 -40.52 5.28 -9.92
C ASP A 251 -41.38 5.67 -8.71
#